data_AF-A0A519KYL7-F1
#
_entry.id   AF-A0A519KYL7-F1
#
_cell.length_a   1.000
_cell.length_b   1.000
_cell.length_c   1.000
_cell.angle_alpha   90.00
_cell.angle_beta   90.00
_cell.angle_gamma   90.00
#
_symmetry.space_group_name_H-M   'P 1'
#
loop_
_entity.id
_entity.type
_entity.pdbx_description
1 polymer ?
#
loop_
_entity_poly.entity_id
_entity_poly.type
_entity_poly.pdbx_seq_one_letter_code
_entity_poly.pdbx_strand_id
1 'polypeptide(L)' 'MKIAYISTSSPRECGLATFNANLKAAIEKNLSIDKQNSYVVAINDSDSLDYYNYSKEVKFI' A
#
# COMPACT_ATOMS: atom_id res chain seq x y z
N MET A 1 6.56 -13.37 9.16
CA MET A 1 6.14 -13.57 7.75
C MET A 1 6.30 -12.26 7.00
N LYS A 2 6.66 -12.28 5.70
CA LYS A 2 6.75 -11.08 4.85
C LYS A 2 5.49 -10.98 3.99
N ILE A 3 4.96 -9.77 3.79
CA ILE A 3 3.76 -9.53 2.96
C ILE A 3 4.06 -8.43 1.93
N ALA A 4 3.59 -8.64 0.70
CA ALA A 4 3.43 -7.58 -0.29
C ALA A 4 1.95 -7.23 -0.39
N TYR A 5 1.59 -5.97 -0.14
CA TYR A 5 0.22 -5.47 -0.26
C TYR A 5 0.05 -4.82 -1.64
N ILE A 6 -0.66 -5.47 -2.56
CA ILE A 6 -0.88 -4.95 -3.91
C ILE A 6 -2.32 -4.41 -3.98
N SER A 7 -2.49 -3.09 -4.01
CA SER A 7 -3.81 -2.48 -3.98
C SER A 7 -3.80 -1.02 -4.45
N THR A 8 -4.98 -0.40 -4.53
CA THR A 8 -5.06 1.06 -4.56
C THR A 8 -4.53 1.63 -3.24
N SER A 9 -3.79 2.74 -3.30
CA SER A 9 -3.14 3.38 -2.16
C SER A 9 -3.29 4.90 -2.23
N SER A 10 -3.23 5.57 -1.07
CA SER A 10 -3.19 7.04 -0.97
C SER A 10 -1.96 7.59 -1.70
N PRO A 11 -2.05 8.72 -2.44
CA PRO A 11 -3.01 9.81 -2.25
C PRO A 11 -4.30 9.72 -3.08
N ARG A 12 -4.62 8.58 -3.69
CA ARG A 12 -5.91 8.42 -4.38
C ARG A 12 -7.04 8.51 -3.36
N GLU A 13 -7.75 9.64 -3.34
CA GLU A 13 -8.93 9.85 -2.48
C GLU A 13 -10.08 8.98 -2.97
N CYS A 14 -10.07 7.71 -2.60
CA CYS A 14 -11.20 6.82 -2.75
C CYS A 14 -11.37 5.98 -1.48
N GLY A 15 -12.60 5.57 -1.18
CA GLY A 15 -12.89 4.73 -0.02
C GLY A 15 -12.08 3.43 -0.01
N LEU A 16 -11.66 2.93 -1.18
CA LEU A 16 -10.84 1.74 -1.30
C LEU A 16 -9.41 1.94 -0.75
N ALA A 17 -8.79 3.10 -0.99
CA ALA A 17 -7.44 3.37 -0.44
C ALA A 17 -7.46 3.39 1.09
N THR A 18 -8.47 4.05 1.68
CA THR A 18 -8.70 4.06 3.13
C THR A 18 -8.99 2.66 3.66
N PHE A 19 -9.85 1.89 2.97
CA PHE A 19 -10.14 0.50 3.32
C PHE A 19 -8.87 -0.37 3.32
N ASN A 20 -8.03 -0.25 2.29
CA ASN A 20 -6.79 -1.01 2.17
C ASN A 20 -5.78 -0.66 3.27
N ALA A 21 -5.67 0.62 3.62
CA ALA A 21 -4.84 1.07 4.74
C ALA A 21 -5.32 0.46 6.07
N ASN A 22 -6.63 0.44 6.32
CA ASN A 22 -7.22 -0.17 7.51
C ASN A 22 -7.01 -1.70 7.54
N LEU A 23 -7.17 -2.38 6.40
CA LEU A 23 -6.94 -3.81 6.28
C LEU A 23 -5.47 -4.17 6.55
N LYS A 24 -4.53 -3.43 5.96
CA LYS A 24 -3.09 -3.56 6.23
C LYS A 24 -2.80 -3.42 7.73
N ALA A 25 -3.33 -2.37 8.35
CA ALA A 25 -3.13 -2.12 9.78
C ALA A 25 -3.70 -3.27 10.64
N ALA A 26 -4.88 -3.79 10.29
CA ALA A 26 -5.49 -4.93 10.98
C ALA A 26 -4.65 -6.21 10.83
N ILE A 27 -4.17 -6.52 9.62
CA ILE A 27 -3.29 -7.68 9.36
C ILE A 27 -2.00 -7.57 10.19
N GLU A 28 -1.33 -6.42 10.14
CA GLU A 28 -0.08 -6.18 10.87
C GLU A 28 -0.24 -6.19 12.39
N LYS A 29 -1.43 -5.88 12.90
CA LYS A 29 -1.72 -5.91 14.34
C LYS A 29 -1.96 -7.33 14.85
N ASN A 30 -2.53 -8.20 14.01
CA ASN A 30 -2.98 -9.53 14.42
C ASN A 30 -2.03 -10.67 14.02
N LEU A 31 -1.11 -10.41 13.08
CA LEU A 31 -0.15 -11.40 12.60
C LEU A 31 1.28 -10.96 12.92
N SER A 32 2.17 -11.91 13.18
CA SER A 32 3.62 -11.68 13.32
C SER A 32 4.27 -11.39 11.96
N ILE A 33 4.04 -10.16 11.47
CA ILE A 33 4.57 -9.65 10.20
C ILE A 33 5.92 -8.95 10.44
N ASP A 34 6.87 -9.23 9.56
CA ASP A 34 8.10 -8.47 9.45
C ASP A 34 7.81 -7.19 8.66
N LYS A 35 7.53 -6.09 9.38
CA LYS A 35 7.18 -4.80 8.78
C LYS A 35 8.31 -4.18 7.98
N GLN A 36 9.57 -4.44 8.34
CA GLN A 36 10.73 -3.85 7.66
C GLN A 36 10.92 -4.45 6.27
N ASN A 37 10.59 -5.73 6.12
CA ASN A 37 10.70 -6.45 4.85
C ASN A 37 9.35 -6.63 4.13
N SER A 38 8.29 -5.96 4.58
CA SER A 38 6.99 -5.90 3.92
C SER A 38 6.83 -4.55 3.22
N TYR A 39 6.09 -4.51 2.12
CA TYR A 39 5.94 -3.28 1.33
C TYR A 39 4.57 -3.21 0.66
N VAL A 40 4.16 -1.99 0.29
CA VAL A 40 2.94 -1.74 -0.46
C VAL A 40 3.32 -1.54 -1.93
N VAL A 41 2.57 -2.12 -2.85
CA VAL A 41 2.64 -1.85 -4.29
C VAL A 41 1.35 -1.17 -4.71
N ALA A 42 1.44 0.08 -5.15
CA ALA A 42 0.28 0.82 -5.61
C ALA A 42 -0.14 0.39 -7.02
N ILE A 43 -1.44 0.12 -7.20
CA ILE A 43 -2.06 -0.04 -8.52
C ILE A 43 -2.44 1.35 -9.05
N ASN A 44 -1.74 1.77 -10.09
CA ASN A 44 -1.94 3.06 -10.76
C ASN A 44 -2.91 2.95 -11.93
N ASP A 45 -3.57 4.06 -12.23
CA ASP A 45 -4.41 4.30 -13.41
C ASP A 45 -3.73 5.22 -14.43
N SER A 46 -2.46 5.56 -14.19
CA SER A 46 -1.61 6.39 -15.04
C SER A 46 -0.29 5.67 -15.29
N ASP A 47 0.22 5.77 -16.51
CA ASP A 47 1.54 5.25 -16.91
C ASP A 47 2.68 6.12 -16.39
N SER A 48 2.39 7.33 -15.89
CA SER A 48 3.39 8.22 -15.31
C SER A 48 3.62 7.88 -13.84
N LEU A 49 4.84 7.46 -13.51
CA LEU A 49 5.25 7.07 -12.16
C LEU A 49 5.23 8.25 -11.17
N ASP A 50 5.36 9.48 -11.66
CA ASP A 50 5.36 10.71 -10.85
C ASP A 50 3.96 11.35 -10.73
N TYR A 51 2.93 10.70 -11.26
CA TYR A 51 1.56 11.25 -11.24
C TYR A 51 1.00 11.37 -9.81
N TYR A 52 1.39 10.45 -8.92
CA TYR A 52 0.99 10.46 -7.52
C TYR A 52 2.20 10.54 -6.59
N ASN A 53 2.12 11.44 -5.61
CA ASN A 53 3.15 11.58 -4.59
C ASN A 53 2.93 10.56 -3.46
N TYR A 54 3.39 9.34 -3.70
CA TYR A 54 3.30 8.24 -2.74
C TYR A 54 4.30 8.40 -1.57
N SER A 55 3.95 7.86 -0.40
CA SER A 55 4.91 7.75 0.72
C SER A 55 6.04 6.77 0.37
N LYS A 56 7.21 6.94 0.99
CA LYS A 56 8.44 6.16 0.67
C LYS A 56 8.30 4.63 0.82
N GLU A 57 7.31 4.19 1.59
CA GLU A 57 6.98 2.78 1.85
C GLU A 57 6.21 2.11 0.71
N VAL A 58 5.65 2.91 -0.21
CA VAL A 58 4.92 2.45 -1.39
C VAL A 58 5.91 2.30 -2.55
N LYS A 59 5.81 1.17 -3.21
CA LYS A 59 6.48 0.85 -4.48
C LYS A 59 5.46 0.89 -5.60
N PHE A 60 5.94 1.03 -6.82
CA PHE A 60 5.15 0.96 -8.04
C PHE A 60 5.83 -0.02 -8.99
N ILE A 61 5.02 -0.68 -9.82
CA ILE A 61 5.47 -1.45 -10.99
C ILE A 61 5.03 -0.68 -12.21
#